data_AF-H1YIG7-F1
#
_entry.id   AF-H1YIG7-F1
#
_cell.length_a   1.000
_cell.length_b   1.000
_cell.length_c   1.000
_cell.angle_alpha   90.00
_cell.angle_beta   90.00
_cell.angle_gamma   90.00
#
_symmetry.space_group_name_H-M   'P 1'
#
loop_
_entity.id
_entity.type
_entity.pdbx_description
1 polymer ?
#
loop_
_entity_poly.entity_id
_entity_poly.type
_entity_poly.pdbx_seq_one_letter_code
_entity_poly.pdbx_strand_id
1 'polypeptide(L)'
;MEHQFQVHLNIASQYYHSAKEDPNNLITLDDDEKYLVIHHPWFRNYYHWITEAIPRLWMVRQESSSMILLLPPLGELPVSALKSLEAFNLKGVFHIPSGKSVLVNNLFMPELKPTMASFNRATLFSLKNIFTEYTKTIKINVDLGDRILLSRRKSRRRKIINEDQVIAELARYNFTVVYNEDYTFLEQISIYSNAKCLISTHGAGMTNMLFMPKGSTIFEFHKRKTNAGDKQSFVFWYMSNSLCHNYYHQICDPLDADEHFFTADMLVDIELFKKNLKLMLLY
;
A
#
# COMPACT_ATOMS: atom_id res chain seq x y z
N MET A 1 -2.20 -12.52 18.33
CA MET A 1 -3.49 -12.33 17.64
C MET A 1 -4.58 -12.04 18.65
N GLU A 2 -4.72 -12.85 19.71
CA GLU A 2 -5.73 -12.68 20.76
C GLU A 2 -5.73 -11.31 21.45
N HIS A 3 -4.55 -10.78 21.80
CA HIS A 3 -4.44 -9.43 22.39
C HIS A 3 -4.93 -8.30 21.46
N GLN A 4 -4.57 -8.35 20.17
CA GLN A 4 -5.05 -7.36 19.19
C GLN A 4 -6.54 -7.50 18.92
N PHE A 5 -7.04 -8.74 18.87
CA PHE A 5 -8.48 -9.01 18.74
C PHE A 5 -9.27 -8.43 19.90
N GLN A 6 -8.81 -8.61 21.14
CA GLN A 6 -9.47 -8.06 22.32
C GLN A 6 -9.42 -6.52 22.33
N VAL A 7 -8.30 -5.92 21.95
CA VAL A 7 -8.19 -4.46 21.80
C VAL A 7 -9.19 -3.94 20.76
N HIS A 8 -9.32 -4.61 19.62
CA HIS A 8 -10.29 -4.22 18.59
C HIS A 8 -11.75 -4.40 19.05
N LEU A 9 -12.06 -5.47 19.78
CA LEU A 9 -13.38 -5.65 20.39
C LEU A 9 -13.70 -4.55 21.40
N ASN A 10 -12.73 -4.16 22.23
CA ASN A 10 -12.92 -3.09 23.22
C ASN A 10 -13.12 -1.72 22.54
N ILE A 11 -12.41 -1.44 21.45
CA ILE A 11 -12.61 -0.21 20.66
C ILE A 11 -13.98 -0.25 19.99
N ALA A 12 -14.35 -1.37 19.36
CA ALA A 12 -15.65 -1.52 18.71
C ALA A 12 -16.81 -1.40 19.69
N SER A 13 -16.68 -1.96 20.90
CA SER A 13 -17.69 -1.83 21.95
C SER A 13 -17.83 -0.38 22.41
N GLN A 14 -16.75 0.39 22.50
CA GLN A 14 -16.82 1.82 22.81
C GLN A 14 -17.64 2.61 21.77
N TYR A 15 -17.45 2.36 20.47
CA TYR A 15 -18.25 3.01 19.43
C TYR A 15 -19.72 2.58 19.46
N TYR A 16 -19.99 1.30 19.74
CA TYR A 16 -21.35 0.79 19.90
C TYR A 16 -22.04 1.41 21.12
N HIS A 17 -21.39 1.44 22.27
CA HIS A 17 -21.91 2.09 23.48
C HIS A 17 -22.11 3.59 23.27
N SER A 18 -21.15 4.27 22.64
CA SER A 18 -21.28 5.70 22.30
C SER A 18 -22.47 5.98 21.39
N ALA A 19 -22.70 5.16 20.36
CA ALA A 19 -23.86 5.28 19.48
C ALA A 19 -25.19 5.01 20.20
N LYS A 20 -25.20 4.08 21.16
CA LYS A 20 -26.40 3.68 21.89
C LYS A 20 -26.78 4.66 23.01
N GLU A 21 -25.79 5.17 23.74
CA GLU A 21 -25.99 5.98 24.95
C GLU A 21 -25.97 7.50 24.67
N ASP A 22 -25.41 7.95 23.54
CA ASP A 22 -25.43 9.36 23.13
C ASP A 22 -25.99 9.50 21.70
N PRO A 23 -27.31 9.70 21.55
CA PRO A 23 -27.98 9.83 20.25
C PRO A 23 -27.41 10.97 19.39
N ASN A 24 -26.79 11.99 20.00
CA ASN A 24 -26.17 13.08 19.23
C ASN A 24 -24.91 12.64 18.48
N ASN A 25 -24.34 11.48 18.84
CA ASN A 25 -23.19 10.89 18.14
C ASN A 25 -23.59 9.94 17.02
N LEU A 26 -24.87 9.64 16.88
CA LEU A 26 -25.40 8.82 15.81
C LEU A 26 -25.91 9.70 14.66
N ILE A 27 -25.43 9.42 13.46
CA ILE A 27 -25.94 10.01 12.22
C ILE A 27 -26.73 8.94 11.48
N THR A 28 -28.03 9.11 11.36
CA THR A 28 -28.87 8.26 10.51
C THR A 28 -28.84 8.80 9.10
N LEU A 29 -28.50 7.93 8.13
CA LEU A 29 -28.52 8.28 6.72
C LEU A 29 -29.81 7.78 6.05
N ASP A 30 -30.10 8.30 4.86
CA ASP A 30 -31.32 8.03 4.09
C ASP A 30 -31.51 6.52 3.85
N ASP A 31 -32.72 6.03 4.12
CA ASP A 31 -33.12 4.62 4.02
C ASP A 31 -33.31 4.15 2.58
N ASP A 32 -33.56 5.06 1.63
CA ASP A 32 -33.72 4.73 0.21
C ASP A 32 -32.36 4.58 -0.52
N GLU A 33 -31.27 4.95 0.15
CA GLU A 33 -29.92 4.91 -0.38
C GLU A 33 -29.20 3.58 -0.08
N LYS A 34 -28.25 3.22 -0.95
CA LYS A 34 -27.34 2.08 -0.74
C LYS A 34 -25.98 2.60 -0.31
N TYR A 35 -25.45 2.07 0.79
CA TYR A 35 -24.14 2.48 1.31
C TYR A 35 -23.10 1.37 1.14
N LEU A 36 -21.85 1.76 0.93
CA LEU A 36 -20.74 0.84 0.71
C LEU A 36 -19.61 1.12 1.71
N VAL A 37 -19.07 0.07 2.34
CA VAL A 37 -17.83 0.14 3.13
C VAL A 37 -16.78 -0.79 2.53
N ILE A 38 -15.64 -0.21 2.15
CA ILE A 38 -14.49 -0.96 1.58
C ILE A 38 -13.27 -0.95 2.47
N HIS A 39 -13.20 -0.05 3.46
CA HIS A 39 -12.01 0.13 4.29
C HIS A 39 -12.03 -0.75 5.54
N HIS A 40 -10.90 -0.77 6.24
CA HIS A 40 -10.70 -1.43 7.54
C HIS A 40 -9.74 -0.54 8.37
N PRO A 41 -9.43 -0.87 9.64
CA PRO A 41 -8.68 0.04 10.53
C PRO A 41 -7.30 0.52 10.05
N TRP A 42 -6.66 -0.17 9.08
CA TRP A 42 -5.36 0.25 8.51
C TRP A 42 -5.50 1.07 7.22
N PHE A 43 -6.65 1.70 6.96
CA PHE A 43 -6.93 2.49 5.75
C PHE A 43 -5.91 3.60 5.44
N ARG A 44 -5.20 4.10 6.45
CA ARG A 44 -4.15 5.12 6.28
C ARG A 44 -2.88 4.57 5.62
N ASN A 45 -2.70 3.25 5.62
CA ASN A 45 -1.54 2.61 5.03
C ASN A 45 -1.79 2.30 3.56
N TYR A 46 -0.93 2.83 2.69
CA TYR A 46 -1.04 2.70 1.24
C TYR A 46 -1.14 1.24 0.75
N TYR A 47 -0.39 0.31 1.35
CA TYR A 47 -0.45 -1.11 0.98
C TYR A 47 -1.84 -1.68 1.26
N HIS A 48 -2.37 -1.45 2.45
CA HIS A 48 -3.69 -1.95 2.86
C HIS A 48 -4.80 -1.32 2.02
N TRP A 49 -4.69 -0.03 1.72
CA TRP A 49 -5.63 0.64 0.85
C TRP A 49 -5.68 0.01 -0.55
N ILE A 50 -4.53 -0.11 -1.22
CA ILE A 50 -4.47 -0.60 -2.60
C ILE A 50 -4.73 -2.11 -2.70
N THR A 51 -4.32 -2.91 -1.73
CA THR A 51 -4.36 -4.38 -1.82
C THR A 51 -5.49 -5.05 -1.03
N GLU A 52 -6.25 -4.28 -0.25
CA GLU A 52 -7.33 -4.80 0.60
C GLU A 52 -8.61 -3.98 0.50
N ALA A 53 -8.53 -2.64 0.44
CA ALA A 53 -9.72 -1.79 0.29
C ALA A 53 -10.18 -1.66 -1.18
N ILE A 54 -9.29 -1.25 -2.09
CA ILE A 54 -9.61 -1.07 -3.51
C ILE A 54 -10.12 -2.36 -4.20
N PRO A 55 -9.60 -3.57 -3.91
CA PRO A 55 -10.17 -4.80 -4.45
C PRO A 55 -11.64 -5.00 -4.09
N ARG A 56 -12.07 -4.56 -2.89
CA ARG A 56 -13.47 -4.64 -2.45
C ARG A 56 -14.36 -3.69 -3.25
N LEU A 57 -13.86 -2.51 -3.59
CA LEU A 57 -14.55 -1.61 -4.52
C LEU A 57 -14.64 -2.22 -5.93
N TRP A 58 -13.57 -2.85 -6.40
CA TRP A 58 -13.56 -3.55 -7.69
C TRP A 58 -14.60 -4.69 -7.76
N MET A 59 -14.85 -5.40 -6.67
CA MET A 59 -15.86 -6.47 -6.62
C MET A 59 -17.27 -5.96 -6.97
N VAL A 60 -17.63 -4.75 -6.53
CA VAL A 60 -18.96 -4.16 -6.72
C VAL A 60 -19.02 -3.07 -7.79
N ARG A 61 -17.96 -2.92 -8.59
CA ARG A 61 -17.79 -1.84 -9.59
C ARG A 61 -18.94 -1.63 -10.57
N GLN A 62 -19.72 -2.67 -10.88
CA GLN A 62 -20.85 -2.58 -11.81
C GLN A 62 -22.06 -1.90 -11.17
N GLU A 63 -22.13 -1.91 -9.84
CA GLU A 63 -23.22 -1.33 -9.06
C GLU A 63 -22.78 -0.07 -8.30
N SER A 64 -21.49 0.27 -8.30
CA SER A 64 -20.91 1.35 -7.49
C SER A 64 -21.48 2.73 -7.82
N SER A 65 -21.98 2.94 -9.05
CA SER A 65 -22.65 4.17 -9.46
C SER A 65 -24.03 4.37 -8.81
N SER A 66 -24.54 3.36 -8.11
CA SER A 66 -25.77 3.40 -7.32
C SER A 66 -25.54 3.41 -5.80
N MET A 67 -24.27 3.42 -5.37
CA MET A 67 -23.89 3.30 -3.96
C MET A 67 -23.10 4.52 -3.48
N ILE A 68 -23.39 4.98 -2.26
CA ILE A 68 -22.64 6.02 -1.55
C ILE A 68 -21.53 5.36 -0.75
N LEU A 69 -20.28 5.70 -1.05
CA LEU A 69 -19.12 5.15 -0.35
C LEU A 69 -18.94 5.84 1.01
N LEU A 70 -19.03 5.06 2.09
CA LEU A 70 -18.74 5.52 3.43
C LEU A 70 -17.24 5.48 3.67
N LEU A 71 -16.67 6.62 4.05
CA LEU A 71 -15.25 6.76 4.34
C LEU A 71 -15.00 7.39 5.71
N PRO A 72 -13.81 7.17 6.30
CA PRO A 72 -13.36 7.90 7.49
C PRO A 72 -13.34 9.43 7.24
N PRO A 73 -13.13 10.24 8.29
CA PRO A 73 -13.07 11.68 8.15
C PRO A 73 -12.05 12.09 7.07
N LEU A 74 -12.40 13.08 6.25
CA LEU A 74 -11.59 13.49 5.10
C LEU A 74 -10.13 13.80 5.46
N GLY A 75 -9.89 14.46 6.60
CA GLY A 75 -8.55 14.81 7.09
C GLY A 75 -7.70 13.62 7.56
N GLU A 76 -8.27 12.43 7.66
CA GLU A 76 -7.56 11.22 8.07
C GLU A 76 -7.12 10.34 6.90
N LEU A 77 -7.69 10.56 5.72
CA LEU A 77 -7.40 9.76 4.52
C LEU A 77 -6.14 10.27 3.81
N PRO A 78 -5.25 9.37 3.37
CA PRO A 78 -4.16 9.74 2.49
C PRO A 78 -4.68 10.34 1.17
N VAL A 79 -4.02 11.37 0.65
CA VAL A 79 -4.38 11.97 -0.66
C VAL A 79 -4.39 10.91 -1.78
N SER A 80 -3.44 9.96 -1.74
CA SER A 80 -3.39 8.84 -2.69
C SER A 80 -4.66 7.96 -2.62
N ALA A 81 -5.26 7.80 -1.44
CA ALA A 81 -6.49 7.04 -1.29
C ALA A 81 -7.65 7.73 -2.01
N LEU A 82 -7.83 9.04 -1.80
CA LEU A 82 -8.85 9.83 -2.49
C LEU A 82 -8.62 9.83 -4.01
N LYS A 83 -7.39 10.04 -4.47
CA LYS A 83 -7.05 10.02 -5.90
C LYS A 83 -7.28 8.66 -6.55
N SER A 84 -7.09 7.57 -5.82
CA SER A 84 -7.38 6.23 -6.35
C SER A 84 -8.88 5.98 -6.57
N LEU A 85 -9.77 6.71 -5.89
CA LEU A 85 -11.22 6.54 -6.06
C LEU A 85 -11.75 7.21 -7.34
N GLU A 86 -11.04 8.20 -7.89
CA GLU A 86 -11.46 8.91 -9.10
C GLU A 86 -11.51 8.01 -10.35
N ALA A 87 -10.82 6.86 -10.31
CA ALA A 87 -10.88 5.84 -11.36
C ALA A 87 -12.17 4.99 -11.34
N PHE A 88 -13.06 5.23 -10.37
CA PHE A 88 -14.31 4.49 -10.19
C PHE A 88 -15.51 5.43 -10.32
N ASN A 89 -16.59 4.92 -10.93
CA ASN A 89 -17.85 5.64 -11.01
C ASN A 89 -18.67 5.38 -9.73
N LEU A 90 -18.57 6.29 -8.76
CA LEU A 90 -19.30 6.25 -7.49
C LEU A 90 -20.52 7.18 -7.56
N LYS A 91 -21.65 6.81 -6.93
CA LYS A 91 -22.79 7.72 -6.76
C LYS A 91 -22.38 8.96 -5.95
N GLY A 92 -21.59 8.74 -4.91
CA GLY A 92 -21.10 9.78 -4.01
C GLY A 92 -20.22 9.19 -2.91
N VAL A 93 -19.67 10.07 -2.08
CA VAL A 93 -18.88 9.72 -0.91
C VAL A 93 -19.46 10.44 0.30
N PHE A 94 -19.65 9.71 1.40
CA PHE A 94 -20.01 10.29 2.69
C PHE A 94 -18.84 10.08 3.67
N HIS A 95 -18.26 11.18 4.13
CA HIS A 95 -17.21 11.14 5.15
C HIS A 95 -17.84 11.15 6.53
N ILE A 96 -17.63 10.06 7.27
CA ILE A 96 -18.09 9.93 8.66
C ILE A 96 -17.27 10.92 9.51
N PRO A 97 -17.92 11.88 10.21
CA PRO A 97 -17.19 12.82 11.06
C PRO A 97 -16.49 12.13 12.24
N SER A 98 -15.40 12.73 12.71
CA SER A 98 -14.64 12.18 13.83
C SER A 98 -15.51 12.03 15.08
N GLY A 99 -15.45 10.85 15.72
CA GLY A 99 -16.24 10.54 16.92
C GLY A 99 -17.73 10.29 16.67
N LYS A 100 -18.17 10.22 15.41
CA LYS A 100 -19.55 9.88 15.05
C LYS A 100 -19.67 8.44 14.57
N SER A 101 -20.81 7.85 14.86
CA SER A 101 -21.26 6.57 14.31
C SER A 101 -22.33 6.82 13.26
N VAL A 102 -22.45 5.93 12.28
CA VAL A 102 -23.50 6.00 11.26
C VAL A 102 -24.44 4.82 11.37
N LEU A 103 -25.74 5.09 11.29
CA LEU A 103 -26.78 4.09 11.14
C LEU A 103 -27.28 4.13 9.69
N VAL A 104 -27.28 2.96 9.04
CA VAL A 104 -27.74 2.77 7.67
C VAL A 104 -28.56 1.49 7.59
N ASN A 105 -29.66 1.51 6.83
CA ASN A 105 -30.50 0.33 6.64
C ASN A 105 -29.97 -0.60 5.52
N ASN A 106 -29.35 -0.04 4.48
CA ASN A 106 -28.84 -0.80 3.33
C ASN A 106 -27.31 -0.70 3.22
N LEU A 107 -26.59 -1.59 3.90
CA LEU A 107 -25.12 -1.63 3.88
C LEU A 107 -24.59 -2.78 3.01
N PHE A 108 -23.80 -2.43 2.01
CA PHE A 108 -22.95 -3.34 1.27
C PHE A 108 -21.55 -3.35 1.87
N MET A 109 -21.11 -4.51 2.30
CA MET A 109 -19.77 -4.72 2.84
C MET A 109 -19.16 -5.94 2.16
N PRO A 110 -18.52 -5.77 0.97
CA PRO A 110 -17.85 -6.87 0.30
C PRO A 110 -16.85 -7.53 1.23
N GLU A 111 -16.77 -8.86 1.19
CA GLU A 111 -15.94 -9.62 2.12
C GLU A 111 -14.46 -9.22 2.01
N LEU A 112 -13.79 -9.10 3.16
CA LEU A 112 -12.34 -8.94 3.19
C LEU A 112 -11.70 -10.31 2.89
N LYS A 113 -10.61 -10.33 2.13
CA LYS A 113 -9.89 -11.59 1.86
C LYS A 113 -9.55 -12.32 3.18
N PRO A 114 -9.71 -13.65 3.24
CA PRO A 114 -9.60 -14.41 4.49
C PRO A 114 -8.16 -14.51 5.01
N THR A 115 -7.16 -14.27 4.15
CA THR A 115 -5.74 -14.40 4.49
C THR A 115 -4.99 -13.12 4.14
N MET A 116 -4.34 -12.52 5.15
CA MET A 116 -3.41 -11.42 4.93
C MET A 116 -2.26 -11.86 4.03
N ALA A 117 -1.66 -10.94 3.27
CA ALA A 117 -0.56 -11.24 2.34
C ALA A 117 -0.92 -12.21 1.18
N SER A 118 -2.21 -12.50 0.97
CA SER A 118 -2.68 -13.25 -0.19
C SER A 118 -3.13 -12.31 -1.32
N PHE A 119 -2.95 -12.76 -2.56
CA PHE A 119 -3.28 -11.98 -3.75
C PHE A 119 -3.95 -12.86 -4.81
N ASN A 120 -5.07 -12.40 -5.34
CA ASN A 120 -5.65 -12.97 -6.55
C ASN A 120 -5.01 -12.29 -7.77
N ARG A 121 -4.30 -13.08 -8.59
CA ARG A 121 -3.61 -12.59 -9.79
C ARG A 121 -4.54 -11.83 -10.74
N ALA A 122 -5.72 -12.39 -11.05
CA ALA A 122 -6.66 -11.78 -11.99
C ALA A 122 -7.17 -10.42 -11.46
N THR A 123 -7.46 -10.34 -10.16
CA THR A 123 -7.84 -9.08 -9.50
C THR A 123 -6.71 -8.06 -9.58
N LEU A 124 -5.46 -8.43 -9.26
CA LEU A 124 -4.32 -7.50 -9.36
C LEU A 124 -4.15 -6.95 -10.77
N PHE A 125 -4.17 -7.80 -11.80
CA PHE A 125 -4.07 -7.34 -13.19
C PHE A 125 -5.26 -6.46 -13.60
N SER A 126 -6.47 -6.76 -13.11
CA SER A 126 -7.62 -5.91 -13.36
C SER A 126 -7.45 -4.52 -12.74
N LEU A 127 -6.98 -4.45 -11.49
CA LEU A 127 -6.71 -3.19 -10.80
C LEU A 127 -5.61 -2.39 -11.49
N LYS A 128 -4.52 -3.06 -11.87
CA LYS A 128 -3.46 -2.45 -12.70
C LYS A 128 -4.07 -1.79 -13.93
N ASN A 129 -4.87 -2.54 -14.70
CA ASN A 129 -5.43 -2.06 -15.95
C ASN A 129 -6.30 -0.81 -15.76
N ILE A 130 -7.23 -0.81 -14.80
CA ILE A 130 -8.09 0.36 -14.52
C ILE A 130 -7.26 1.60 -14.28
N PHE A 131 -6.27 1.50 -13.39
CA PHE A 131 -5.45 2.65 -13.00
C PHE A 131 -4.58 3.13 -14.15
N THR A 132 -4.00 2.22 -14.94
CA THR A 132 -3.21 2.58 -16.11
C THR A 132 -4.06 3.21 -17.21
N GLU A 133 -5.28 2.72 -17.45
CA GLU A 133 -6.20 3.32 -18.43
C GLU A 133 -6.69 4.69 -17.96
N TYR A 134 -7.05 4.83 -16.69
CA TYR A 134 -7.42 6.12 -16.10
C TYR A 134 -6.28 7.14 -16.19
N THR A 135 -5.04 6.72 -15.97
CA THR A 135 -3.87 7.62 -16.08
C THR A 135 -3.68 8.13 -17.53
N LYS A 136 -3.98 7.30 -18.54
CA LYS A 136 -3.92 7.70 -19.96
C LYS A 136 -4.95 8.78 -20.32
N THR A 137 -6.14 8.79 -19.70
CA THR A 137 -7.16 9.81 -19.99
C THR A 137 -6.76 11.19 -19.49
N ILE A 138 -5.94 11.26 -18.44
CA ILE A 138 -5.46 12.51 -17.82
C ILE A 138 -4.16 13.03 -18.44
N LYS A 139 -3.52 12.24 -19.32
CA LYS A 139 -2.25 12.58 -20.00
C LYS A 139 -1.10 12.90 -19.04
N ILE A 140 -1.01 12.18 -17.94
CA ILE A 140 0.18 12.24 -17.06
C ILE A 140 1.34 11.54 -17.75
N ASN A 141 2.47 12.21 -17.88
CA ASN A 141 3.69 11.64 -18.45
C ASN A 141 4.91 12.07 -17.61
N VAL A 142 5.19 11.28 -16.58
CA VAL A 142 6.43 11.38 -15.80
C VAL A 142 7.26 10.15 -16.12
N ASP A 143 8.45 10.38 -16.69
CA ASP A 143 9.42 9.34 -17.02
C ASP A 143 10.72 9.58 -16.24
N LEU A 144 11.06 8.60 -15.41
CA LEU A 144 12.27 8.59 -14.58
C LEU A 144 13.20 7.42 -14.96
N GLY A 145 12.98 6.80 -16.11
CA GLY A 145 13.69 5.62 -16.57
C GLY A 145 13.10 4.31 -16.02
N ASP A 146 13.72 3.19 -16.43
CA ASP A 146 13.22 1.85 -16.11
C ASP A 146 13.86 1.20 -14.87
N ARG A 147 14.72 1.93 -14.16
CA ARG A 147 15.47 1.43 -13.00
C ARG A 147 15.32 2.37 -11.82
N ILE A 148 14.57 1.95 -10.81
CA ILE A 148 14.16 2.80 -9.71
C ILE A 148 14.77 2.30 -8.40
N LEU A 149 15.45 3.19 -7.68
CA LEU A 149 15.66 3.06 -6.24
C LEU A 149 14.56 3.85 -5.53
N LEU A 150 13.59 3.15 -4.93
CA LEU A 150 12.61 3.80 -4.06
C LEU A 150 13.27 4.04 -2.70
N SER A 151 13.69 5.29 -2.50
CA SER A 151 14.33 5.70 -1.25
C SER A 151 13.29 5.91 -0.14
N ARG A 152 13.74 5.66 1.09
CA ARG A 152 12.99 5.95 2.31
C ARG A 152 13.63 7.07 3.13
N ARG A 153 14.56 7.87 2.58
CA ARG A 153 15.22 8.97 3.31
C ARG A 153 14.22 9.95 3.95
N LYS A 154 13.11 10.23 3.25
CA LYS A 154 11.99 11.08 3.70
C LYS A 154 10.99 10.38 4.63
N SER A 155 11.04 9.05 4.73
CA SER A 155 10.20 8.30 5.67
C SER A 155 10.72 8.44 7.11
N ARG A 156 9.90 8.11 8.11
CA ARG A 156 10.30 8.16 9.53
C ARG A 156 11.11 6.94 10.01
N ARG A 157 11.20 5.87 9.21
CA ARG A 157 11.65 4.54 9.65
C ARG A 157 12.06 3.65 8.48
N ARG A 158 12.91 2.65 8.77
CA ARG A 158 13.46 1.67 7.84
C ARG A 158 14.31 2.30 6.74
N LYS A 159 15.09 3.29 7.12
CA LYS A 159 16.07 3.95 6.27
C LYS A 159 17.29 3.07 6.08
N ILE A 160 17.99 3.27 4.97
CA ILE A 160 19.36 2.78 4.82
C ILE A 160 20.27 3.89 5.33
N ILE A 161 21.05 3.63 6.36
CA ILE A 161 21.92 4.64 6.98
C ILE A 161 23.04 5.04 6.01
N ASN A 162 23.62 4.06 5.31
CA ASN A 162 24.64 4.27 4.29
C ASN A 162 24.06 4.34 2.86
N GLU A 163 22.88 4.97 2.68
CA GLU A 163 22.19 4.99 1.38
C GLU A 163 23.01 5.67 0.28
N ASP A 164 23.85 6.66 0.61
CA ASP A 164 24.72 7.32 -0.38
C ASP A 164 25.71 6.32 -1.03
N GLN A 165 26.15 5.30 -0.30
CA GLN A 165 26.99 4.22 -0.86
C GLN A 165 26.19 3.33 -1.80
N VAL A 166 24.92 3.03 -1.46
CA VAL A 166 24.01 2.29 -2.32
C VAL A 166 23.73 3.06 -3.61
N ILE A 167 23.47 4.37 -3.52
CA ILE A 167 23.25 5.26 -4.66
C ILE A 167 24.50 5.30 -5.56
N ALA A 168 25.70 5.42 -4.97
CA ALA A 168 26.95 5.44 -5.74
C ALA A 168 27.15 4.17 -6.57
N GLU A 169 26.82 2.99 -6.02
CA GLU A 169 26.87 1.73 -6.78
C GLU A 169 25.82 1.67 -7.88
N LEU A 170 24.61 2.15 -7.60
CA LEU A 170 23.48 2.13 -8.52
C LEU A 170 23.59 3.14 -9.67
N ALA A 171 24.34 4.24 -9.48
CA ALA A 171 24.59 5.24 -10.51
C ALA A 171 25.22 4.62 -11.78
N ARG A 172 26.07 3.60 -11.61
CA ARG A 172 26.74 2.88 -12.72
C ARG A 172 25.78 2.05 -13.58
N TYR A 173 24.57 1.83 -13.09
CA TYR A 173 23.53 1.05 -13.75
C TYR A 173 22.32 1.91 -14.11
N ASN A 174 22.47 3.24 -14.17
CA ASN A 174 21.44 4.20 -14.56
C ASN A 174 20.15 4.10 -13.72
N PHE A 175 20.28 3.84 -12.42
CA PHE A 175 19.15 3.92 -11.50
C PHE A 175 18.82 5.36 -11.14
N THR A 176 17.53 5.66 -11.11
CA THR A 176 16.99 6.92 -10.60
C THR A 176 16.50 6.75 -9.17
N VAL A 177 16.88 7.68 -8.29
CA VAL A 177 16.39 7.73 -6.91
C VAL A 177 15.02 8.41 -6.89
N VAL A 178 14.02 7.73 -6.34
CA VAL A 178 12.64 8.21 -6.26
C VAL A 178 12.20 8.27 -4.80
N TYR A 179 11.52 9.36 -4.45
CA TYR A 179 10.78 9.49 -3.21
C TYR A 179 9.29 9.59 -3.56
N ASN A 180 8.48 8.60 -3.20
CA ASN A 180 7.06 8.61 -3.54
C ASN A 180 6.33 9.83 -2.97
N GLU A 181 6.83 10.38 -1.86
CA GLU A 181 6.30 11.59 -1.22
C GLU A 181 6.33 12.82 -2.14
N ASP A 182 7.16 12.83 -3.20
CA ASP A 182 7.28 13.95 -4.14
C ASP A 182 6.33 13.85 -5.35
N TYR A 183 5.61 12.73 -5.48
CA TYR A 183 4.78 12.43 -6.64
C TYR A 183 3.35 12.12 -6.23
N THR A 184 2.39 12.61 -7.01
CA THR A 184 0.98 12.25 -6.87
C THR A 184 0.77 10.76 -7.20
N PHE A 185 -0.38 10.22 -6.80
CA PHE A 185 -0.74 8.82 -7.08
C PHE A 185 -0.68 8.48 -8.58
N LEU A 186 -1.18 9.36 -9.45
CA LEU A 186 -1.17 9.13 -10.90
C LEU A 186 0.24 9.25 -11.50
N GLU A 187 1.06 10.17 -11.00
CA GLU A 187 2.47 10.26 -11.41
C GLU A 187 3.25 9.01 -10.97
N GLN A 188 2.99 8.48 -9.77
CA GLN A 188 3.55 7.19 -9.36
C GLN A 188 3.13 6.08 -10.33
N ILE A 189 1.85 5.98 -10.71
CA ILE A 189 1.42 5.00 -11.73
C ILE A 189 2.22 5.18 -13.03
N SER A 190 2.40 6.41 -13.52
CA SER A 190 3.22 6.70 -14.72
C SER A 190 4.66 6.20 -14.55
N ILE A 191 5.34 6.59 -13.47
CA ILE A 191 6.74 6.21 -13.18
C ILE A 191 6.89 4.70 -13.16
N TYR A 192 6.05 4.02 -12.37
CA TYR A 192 6.18 2.58 -12.15
C TYR A 192 5.69 1.74 -13.34
N SER A 193 4.84 2.29 -14.22
CA SER A 193 4.44 1.61 -15.46
C SER A 193 5.60 1.41 -16.44
N ASN A 194 6.65 2.24 -16.35
CA ASN A 194 7.87 2.13 -17.15
C ASN A 194 9.01 1.40 -16.43
N ALA A 195 8.94 1.28 -15.10
CA ALA A 195 9.97 0.66 -14.28
C ALA A 195 10.06 -0.86 -14.50
N LYS A 196 11.24 -1.36 -14.87
CA LYS A 196 11.60 -2.79 -14.97
C LYS A 196 12.41 -3.29 -13.78
N CYS A 197 13.07 -2.41 -13.05
CA CYS A 197 13.76 -2.74 -11.81
C CYS A 197 13.30 -1.82 -10.69
N LEU A 198 12.98 -2.39 -9.52
CA LEU A 198 12.65 -1.65 -8.31
C LEU A 198 13.45 -2.17 -7.13
N ILE A 199 14.30 -1.32 -6.56
CA ILE A 199 15.07 -1.58 -5.34
C ILE A 199 14.50 -0.73 -4.21
N SER A 200 14.28 -1.31 -3.03
CA SER A 200 13.80 -0.58 -1.84
C SER A 200 14.09 -1.38 -0.57
N THR A 201 13.99 -0.75 0.60
CA THR A 201 13.73 -1.49 1.84
C THR A 201 12.22 -1.75 1.99
N HIS A 202 11.85 -2.69 2.87
CA HIS A 202 10.46 -3.04 3.14
C HIS A 202 9.56 -1.81 3.40
N GLY A 203 8.43 -1.71 2.72
CA GLY A 203 7.42 -0.72 3.07
C GLY A 203 6.33 -0.51 2.03
N ALA A 204 5.25 0.17 2.44
CA ALA A 204 4.03 0.30 1.64
C ALA A 204 4.27 0.88 0.24
N GLY A 205 5.27 1.73 0.03
CA GLY A 205 5.60 2.26 -1.30
C GLY A 205 5.99 1.18 -2.33
N MET A 206 6.49 0.03 -1.90
CA MET A 206 6.77 -1.11 -2.80
C MET A 206 5.51 -1.68 -3.45
N THR A 207 4.31 -1.38 -2.93
CA THR A 207 3.03 -1.77 -3.55
C THR A 207 2.90 -1.26 -4.99
N ASN A 208 3.64 -0.19 -5.34
CA ASN A 208 3.68 0.33 -6.70
C ASN A 208 4.26 -0.66 -7.73
N MET A 209 4.88 -1.77 -7.30
CA MET A 209 5.19 -2.89 -8.20
C MET A 209 3.95 -3.40 -8.95
N LEU A 210 2.74 -3.19 -8.41
CA LEU A 210 1.48 -3.46 -9.10
C LEU A 210 1.44 -2.89 -10.54
N PHE A 211 2.05 -1.73 -10.75
CA PHE A 211 2.00 -1.03 -12.02
C PHE A 211 3.12 -1.44 -12.97
N MET A 212 4.17 -2.08 -12.47
CA MET A 212 5.34 -2.50 -13.26
C MET A 212 4.99 -3.55 -14.33
N PRO A 213 5.66 -3.57 -15.48
CA PRO A 213 5.48 -4.60 -16.50
C PRO A 213 5.73 -6.02 -15.97
N LYS A 214 5.03 -7.01 -16.53
CA LYS A 214 5.28 -8.43 -16.23
C LYS A 214 6.75 -8.77 -16.49
N GLY A 215 7.36 -9.60 -15.63
CA GLY A 215 8.77 -9.98 -15.76
C GLY A 215 9.75 -8.96 -15.20
N SER A 216 9.28 -7.84 -14.64
CA SER A 216 10.13 -6.90 -13.90
C SER A 216 10.82 -7.55 -12.71
N THR A 217 11.85 -6.88 -12.19
CA THR A 217 12.69 -7.38 -11.11
C THR A 217 12.59 -6.49 -9.87
N ILE A 218 12.35 -7.11 -8.72
CA ILE A 218 12.23 -6.47 -7.42
C ILE A 218 13.43 -6.87 -6.56
N PHE A 219 14.04 -5.91 -5.88
CA PHE A 219 15.07 -6.14 -4.86
C PHE A 219 14.67 -5.52 -3.54
N GLU A 220 14.59 -6.33 -2.50
CA GLU A 220 14.22 -5.87 -1.17
C GLU A 220 15.36 -6.01 -0.16
N PHE A 221 15.71 -4.92 0.51
CA PHE A 221 16.54 -4.97 1.71
C PHE A 221 15.68 -5.32 2.93
N HIS A 222 16.04 -6.40 3.62
CA HIS A 222 15.36 -6.91 4.81
C HIS A 222 16.22 -6.74 6.06
N LYS A 223 15.58 -6.45 7.19
CA LYS A 223 16.25 -6.47 8.49
C LYS A 223 16.65 -7.89 8.85
N ARG A 224 17.89 -8.09 9.31
CA ARG A 224 18.32 -9.32 9.98
C ARG A 224 17.47 -9.55 11.21
N LYS A 225 17.06 -10.80 11.40
CA LYS A 225 16.44 -11.25 12.63
C LYS A 225 17.48 -11.22 13.76
N THR A 226 17.34 -10.29 14.69
CA THR A 226 18.24 -10.09 15.83
C THR A 226 17.53 -10.23 17.17
N ASN A 227 16.19 -10.15 17.19
CA ASN A 227 15.39 -10.33 18.39
C ASN A 227 14.14 -11.21 18.15
N ALA A 228 13.49 -11.63 19.24
CA ALA A 228 12.30 -12.49 19.18
C ALA A 228 11.05 -11.78 18.60
N GLY A 229 11.05 -10.44 18.64
CA GLY A 229 9.97 -9.60 18.10
C GLY A 229 9.99 -9.49 16.58
N ASP A 230 11.13 -9.79 15.93
CA ASP A 230 11.29 -9.71 14.49
C ASP A 230 10.41 -10.74 13.75
N LYS A 231 9.27 -10.25 13.27
CA LYS A 231 8.38 -10.94 12.35
C LYS A 231 8.57 -10.38 10.95
N GLN A 232 9.44 -11.03 10.17
CA GLN A 232 9.64 -10.69 8.77
C GLN A 232 8.32 -10.82 8.00
N SER A 233 8.10 -9.88 7.10
CA SER A 233 6.90 -9.84 6.26
C SER A 233 7.25 -10.21 4.83
N PHE A 234 6.63 -11.28 4.34
CA PHE A 234 6.83 -11.79 2.97
C PHE A 234 5.80 -11.27 1.96
N VAL A 235 5.02 -10.24 2.33
CA VAL A 235 3.94 -9.69 1.49
C VAL A 235 4.40 -9.33 0.08
N PHE A 236 5.58 -8.72 -0.06
CA PHE A 236 6.08 -8.26 -1.36
C PHE A 236 6.66 -9.41 -2.20
N TRP A 237 7.14 -10.48 -1.57
CA TRP A 237 7.48 -11.71 -2.28
C TRP A 237 6.24 -12.36 -2.88
N TYR A 238 5.17 -12.53 -2.10
CA TYR A 238 3.89 -13.07 -2.59
C TYR A 238 3.26 -12.20 -3.69
N MET A 239 3.34 -10.86 -3.54
CA MET A 239 2.86 -9.92 -4.54
C MET A 239 3.68 -10.03 -5.84
N SER A 240 5.00 -10.07 -5.74
CA SER A 240 5.91 -10.25 -6.88
C SER A 240 5.61 -11.53 -7.64
N ASN A 241 5.45 -12.66 -6.94
CA ASN A 241 5.07 -13.94 -7.56
C ASN A 241 3.70 -13.87 -8.27
N SER A 242 2.73 -13.17 -7.67
CA SER A 242 1.40 -13.00 -8.24
C SER A 242 1.43 -12.17 -9.53
N LEU A 243 2.30 -11.15 -9.58
CA LEU A 243 2.53 -10.27 -10.73
C LEU A 243 3.54 -10.83 -11.75
N CYS A 244 4.11 -12.00 -11.49
CA CYS A 244 5.17 -12.62 -12.29
C CYS A 244 6.41 -11.72 -12.42
N HIS A 245 6.86 -11.16 -11.29
CA HIS A 245 8.13 -10.48 -11.16
C HIS A 245 9.20 -11.42 -10.59
N ASN A 246 10.45 -11.18 -10.95
CA ASN A 246 11.60 -11.78 -10.29
C ASN A 246 11.83 -11.07 -8.95
N TYR A 247 12.09 -11.82 -7.89
CA TYR A 247 12.25 -11.25 -6.55
C TYR A 247 13.59 -11.66 -5.95
N TYR A 248 14.38 -10.66 -5.57
CA TYR A 248 15.65 -10.78 -4.88
C TYR A 248 15.57 -10.06 -3.55
N HIS A 249 16.40 -10.49 -2.61
CA HIS A 249 16.53 -9.79 -1.35
C HIS A 249 17.95 -9.85 -0.80
N GLN A 250 18.25 -8.91 0.09
CA GLN A 250 19.46 -8.93 0.89
C GLN A 250 19.10 -8.69 2.35
N ILE A 251 19.66 -9.52 3.23
CA ILE A 251 19.55 -9.34 4.66
C ILE A 251 20.60 -8.32 5.11
N CYS A 252 20.17 -7.31 5.84
CA CYS A 252 20.95 -6.17 6.29
C CYS A 252 20.97 -6.11 7.82
N ASP A 253 22.09 -5.68 8.38
CA ASP A 253 22.19 -5.50 9.83
C ASP A 253 21.40 -4.26 10.25
N PRO A 254 20.57 -4.34 11.30
CA PRO A 254 19.94 -3.14 11.82
C PRO A 254 20.96 -2.26 12.53
N LEU A 255 20.68 -0.96 12.61
CA LEU A 255 21.46 -0.03 13.42
C LEU A 255 21.31 -0.37 14.92
N ASP A 256 20.10 -0.78 15.33
CA ASP A 256 19.78 -1.25 16.67
C ASP A 256 19.19 -2.67 16.59
N ALA A 257 19.85 -3.62 17.24
CA ALA A 257 19.47 -5.03 17.25
C ALA A 257 18.14 -5.29 17.98
N ASP A 258 17.73 -4.44 18.92
CA ASP A 258 16.49 -4.58 19.68
C ASP A 258 15.29 -3.94 18.96
N GLU A 259 15.55 -3.09 17.96
CA GLU A 259 14.50 -2.44 17.20
C GLU A 259 13.71 -3.45 16.35
N HIS A 260 12.41 -3.19 16.16
CA HIS A 260 11.49 -4.09 15.45
C HIS A 260 11.67 -4.03 13.92
N PHE A 261 11.47 -5.15 13.21
CA PHE A 261 11.46 -5.24 11.72
C PHE A 261 10.75 -4.06 11.01
N PHE A 262 9.56 -3.68 11.49
CA PHE A 262 8.79 -2.56 10.93
C PHE A 262 9.28 -1.16 11.32
N THR A 263 10.38 -0.98 12.04
CA THR A 263 10.89 0.35 12.40
C THR A 263 12.39 0.50 12.13
N ALA A 264 13.17 -0.56 12.34
CA ALA A 264 14.63 -0.52 12.28
C ALA A 264 15.21 0.07 11.01
N ASP A 265 16.05 1.08 11.19
CA ASP A 265 17.00 1.53 10.18
C ASP A 265 18.13 0.51 10.04
N MET A 266 18.74 0.44 8.85
CA MET A 266 19.63 -0.66 8.47
C MET A 266 20.91 -0.18 7.79
N LEU A 267 21.94 -1.02 7.89
CA LEU A 267 23.21 -0.89 7.16
C LEU A 267 23.27 -1.95 6.05
N VAL A 268 23.56 -1.50 4.84
CA VAL A 268 23.74 -2.39 3.68
C VAL A 268 25.21 -2.77 3.58
N ASP A 269 25.50 -4.08 3.59
CA ASP A 269 26.78 -4.60 3.12
C ASP A 269 26.90 -4.34 1.61
N ILE A 270 27.76 -3.38 1.27
CA ILE A 270 27.95 -2.90 -0.11
C ILE A 270 28.64 -3.94 -1.00
N GLU A 271 29.56 -4.75 -0.46
CA GLU A 271 30.24 -5.77 -1.25
C GLU A 271 29.32 -6.94 -1.57
N LEU A 272 28.47 -7.33 -0.62
CA LEU A 272 27.39 -8.28 -0.87
C LEU A 272 26.37 -7.68 -1.86
N PHE A 273 26.01 -6.41 -1.70
CA PHE A 273 25.08 -5.73 -2.60
C PHE A 273 25.57 -5.70 -4.04
N LYS A 274 26.86 -5.39 -4.27
CA LYS A 274 27.49 -5.46 -5.61
C LYS A 274 27.35 -6.84 -6.26
N LYS A 275 27.54 -7.91 -5.48
CA LYS A 275 27.40 -9.30 -5.97
C LYS A 275 25.95 -9.60 -6.33
N ASN A 276 25.01 -9.27 -5.44
CA ASN A 276 23.59 -9.51 -5.63
C ASN A 276 23.00 -8.67 -6.78
N LEU A 277 23.47 -7.43 -6.94
CA LEU A 277 23.08 -6.54 -8.02
C LEU A 277 23.45 -7.13 -9.38
N LYS A 278 24.65 -7.72 -9.52
CA LYS A 278 25.03 -8.43 -10.75
C LYS A 278 24.08 -9.58 -11.04
N LEU A 279 23.73 -10.41 -10.05
CA LEU A 279 22.81 -11.53 -10.22
C LEU A 279 21.41 -11.09 -10.66
N MET A 280 20.93 -10.00 -10.07
CA MET A 280 19.61 -9.43 -10.38
C MET A 280 19.53 -8.88 -11.80
N LEU A 281 20.64 -8.37 -12.34
CA LEU A 281 20.71 -7.70 -13.64
C LEU A 281 21.01 -8.63 -14.83
N LEU A 282 21.18 -9.95 -14.58
CA LEU A 282 21.38 -10.95 -15.64
C LEU A 282 20.09 -11.30 -16.40
N TYR A 283 18.94 -10.82 -15.94
CA TYR A 283 17.60 -11.07 -16.48
C TYR A 283 16.86 -9.74 -16.68
#